data_AF-A0A1Y3P0I6-F1
#
_entry.id   AF-A0A1Y3P0I6-F1
#
_cell.length_a   1.000
_cell.length_b   1.000
_cell.length_c   1.000
_cell.angle_alpha   90.00
_cell.angle_beta   90.00
_cell.angle_gamma   90.00
#
_symmetry.space_group_name_H-M   'P 1'
#
loop_
_entity.id
_entity.type
_entity.pdbx_description
1 polymer ?
#
loop_
_entity_poly.entity_id
_entity_poly.type
_entity_poly.pdbx_seq_one_letter_code
_entity_poly.pdbx_strand_id
1 'polypeptide(L)'
;MDSVFRVEPGAESVVGHCDSCGHETRTFRGFVFNHQDAYAVYLCTYTSSHPEFGVAMAVSLRGWGDGADTAAKECVALEWRNGDSGPGCRVIDASETSWASNSILGQMLSREQAMASDRASEAFNVTDAVWACDERLSRALKEA
;
A
#
# COMPACT_ATOMS: atom_id res chain seq x y z
N MET A 1 -7.83 21.10 3.02
CA MET A 1 -6.45 21.29 2.53
C MET A 1 -6.29 20.36 1.36
N ASP A 2 -6.35 20.89 0.14
CA ASP A 2 -6.14 20.11 -1.09
C ASP A 2 -4.66 19.82 -1.24
N SER A 3 -4.17 18.80 -0.54
CA SER A 3 -2.87 18.21 -0.88
C SER A 3 -3.08 17.38 -2.15
N VAL A 4 -2.78 17.96 -3.31
CA VAL A 4 -2.79 17.24 -4.59
C VAL A 4 -1.55 16.35 -4.64
N PHE A 5 -1.68 15.13 -4.14
CA PHE A 5 -0.62 14.14 -4.29
C PHE A 5 -0.42 13.78 -5.76
N ARG A 6 0.84 13.70 -6.19
CA ARG A 6 1.21 13.14 -7.50
C ARG A 6 1.68 11.70 -7.31
N VAL A 7 1.05 10.77 -8.00
CA VAL A 7 1.46 9.36 -8.02
C VAL A 7 2.38 9.12 -9.20
N GLU A 8 3.52 8.47 -8.96
CA GLU A 8 4.44 8.01 -9.98
C GLU A 8 4.50 6.47 -9.93
N PRO A 9 3.76 5.78 -10.82
CA PRO A 9 3.79 4.33 -10.94
C PRO A 9 5.20 3.81 -11.21
N GLY A 10 5.66 2.88 -10.38
CA GLY A 10 6.91 2.16 -10.55
C GLY A 10 6.72 0.76 -11.13
N ALA A 11 7.66 -0.13 -10.83
CA ALA A 11 7.66 -1.51 -11.32
C ALA A 11 6.46 -2.33 -10.81
N GLU A 12 6.07 -3.31 -11.63
CA GLU A 12 5.18 -4.41 -11.30
C GLU A 12 5.90 -5.72 -11.62
N SER A 13 5.78 -6.72 -10.76
CA SER A 13 6.47 -8.00 -10.89
C SER A 13 5.68 -9.14 -10.25
N VAL A 14 5.83 -10.34 -10.81
CA VAL A 14 5.42 -11.59 -10.15
C VAL A 14 6.42 -11.89 -9.03
N VAL A 15 5.92 -12.06 -7.80
CA VAL A 15 6.74 -12.30 -6.60
C VAL A 15 6.60 -13.73 -6.05
N GLY A 16 5.65 -14.50 -6.58
CA GLY A 16 5.42 -15.86 -6.15
C GLY A 16 4.21 -16.47 -6.84
N HIS A 17 3.83 -17.65 -6.36
CA HIS A 17 2.62 -18.34 -6.76
C HIS A 17 1.89 -18.81 -5.49
N CYS A 18 0.58 -18.87 -5.53
CA CYS A 18 -0.22 -19.41 -4.44
C CYS A 18 0.02 -20.91 -4.28
N ASP A 19 0.32 -21.36 -3.07
CA ASP A 19 0.56 -22.78 -2.79
C ASP A 19 -0.68 -23.66 -3.01
N SER A 20 -1.88 -23.08 -2.92
CA SER A 20 -3.16 -23.81 -3.06
C SER A 20 -3.59 -23.99 -4.53
N CYS A 21 -3.50 -22.93 -5.33
CA CYS A 21 -4.04 -22.92 -6.71
C CYS A 21 -2.99 -22.71 -7.80
N GLY A 22 -1.76 -22.34 -7.44
CA GLY A 22 -0.66 -22.10 -8.38
C GLY A 22 -0.74 -20.77 -9.15
N HIS A 23 -1.75 -19.94 -8.94
CA HIS A 23 -1.85 -18.64 -9.60
C HIS A 23 -0.80 -17.65 -9.09
N GLU A 24 -0.43 -16.70 -9.95
CA GLU A 24 0.60 -15.72 -9.66
C GLU A 24 0.18 -14.77 -8.52
N THR A 25 1.12 -14.56 -7.60
CA THR A 25 1.11 -13.43 -6.68
C THR A 25 1.93 -12.31 -7.29
N ARG A 26 1.30 -11.15 -7.47
CA ARG A 26 1.86 -9.97 -8.11
C ARG A 26 2.03 -8.86 -7.10
N THR A 27 3.09 -8.08 -7.29
CA THR A 27 3.34 -6.87 -6.53
C THR A 27 3.60 -5.71 -7.47
N PHE A 28 2.94 -4.59 -7.24
CA PHE A 28 3.25 -3.33 -7.89
C PHE A 28 3.50 -2.24 -6.85
N ARG A 29 4.29 -1.24 -7.24
CA ARG A 29 4.69 -0.14 -6.36
C ARG A 29 4.76 1.18 -7.09
N GLY A 30 4.93 2.25 -6.33
CA GLY A 30 5.24 3.57 -6.85
C GLY A 30 5.54 4.56 -5.73
N PHE A 31 5.89 5.77 -6.15
CA PHE A 31 6.09 6.90 -5.26
C PHE A 31 4.85 7.77 -5.24
N VAL A 32 4.61 8.40 -4.09
CA VAL A 32 3.63 9.45 -3.93
C VAL A 32 4.36 10.70 -3.48
N PHE A 33 4.21 11.77 -4.24
CA PHE A 33 4.87 13.05 -4.02
C PHE A 33 3.88 14.05 -3.46
N ASN A 34 4.33 14.83 -2.48
CA ASN A 34 3.69 16.07 -2.08
C ASN A 34 4.52 17.22 -2.63
N HIS A 35 3.96 17.98 -3.59
CA HIS A 35 4.73 18.92 -4.40
C HIS A 35 5.93 18.26 -5.10
N GLN A 36 7.15 18.53 -4.66
CA GLN A 36 8.39 17.95 -5.21
C GLN A 36 9.01 16.88 -4.31
N ASP A 37 8.51 16.74 -3.08
CA ASP A 37 9.10 15.86 -2.08
C ASP A 37 8.45 14.48 -2.13
N ALA A 38 9.29 13.43 -2.10
CA ALA A 38 8.84 12.06 -1.99
C ALA A 38 8.21 11.85 -0.60
N TYR A 39 6.88 11.86 -0.57
CA TYR A 39 6.11 11.83 0.67
C TYR A 39 5.89 10.39 1.16
N ALA A 40 5.61 9.48 0.24
CA ALA A 40 5.39 8.08 0.55
C ALA A 40 5.82 7.14 -0.60
N VAL A 41 5.98 5.87 -0.26
CA VAL A 41 5.97 4.75 -1.22
C VAL A 41 4.77 3.87 -0.90
N TYR A 42 4.08 3.40 -1.93
CA TYR A 42 3.09 2.35 -1.80
C TYR A 42 3.58 1.06 -2.44
N LEU A 43 3.17 -0.06 -1.86
CA LEU A 43 3.43 -1.41 -2.34
C LEU A 43 2.14 -2.21 -2.21
N CYS A 44 1.59 -2.64 -3.34
CA CYS A 44 0.37 -3.46 -3.38
C CYS A 44 0.73 -4.88 -3.75
N THR A 45 0.21 -5.86 -3.01
CA THR A 45 0.33 -7.28 -3.34
C THR A 45 -1.05 -7.91 -3.42
N TYR A 46 -1.26 -8.70 -4.46
CA TYR A 46 -2.46 -9.48 -4.65
C TYR A 46 -2.14 -10.80 -5.33
N THR A 47 -2.99 -11.80 -5.13
CA THR A 47 -2.89 -13.08 -5.83
C THR A 47 -4.09 -13.19 -6.74
N SER A 48 -3.86 -13.44 -8.02
CA SER A 48 -4.97 -13.65 -8.95
C SER A 48 -5.81 -14.85 -8.51
N SER A 49 -7.13 -14.78 -8.65
CA SER A 49 -8.09 -15.84 -8.30
C SER A 49 -8.43 -16.00 -6.80
N HIS A 50 -8.19 -14.98 -5.97
CA HIS A 50 -8.53 -15.00 -4.54
C HIS A 50 -9.23 -13.69 -4.11
N PRO A 51 -10.48 -13.46 -4.55
CA PRO A 51 -11.19 -12.19 -4.33
C PRO A 51 -11.47 -11.94 -2.85
N GLU A 52 -11.54 -13.01 -2.08
CA GLU A 52 -11.73 -12.99 -0.65
C GLU A 52 -10.57 -12.32 0.12
N PHE A 53 -9.35 -12.31 -0.45
CA PHE A 53 -8.18 -11.69 0.17
C PHE A 53 -7.95 -10.25 -0.31
N GLY A 54 -8.52 -9.86 -1.45
CA GLY A 54 -8.39 -8.51 -1.99
C GLY A 54 -6.94 -8.13 -2.30
N VAL A 55 -6.62 -6.85 -2.12
CA VAL A 55 -5.28 -6.30 -2.34
C VAL A 55 -4.73 -5.81 -1.01
N ALA A 56 -3.65 -6.44 -0.53
CA ALA A 56 -2.88 -5.89 0.57
C ALA A 56 -2.10 -4.69 0.05
N MET A 57 -2.01 -3.61 0.84
CA MET A 57 -1.22 -2.44 0.52
C MET A 57 -0.38 -2.01 1.73
N ALA A 58 0.92 -1.84 1.54
CA ALA A 58 1.77 -1.12 2.48
C ALA A 58 1.96 0.32 2.01
N VAL A 59 1.76 1.28 2.90
CA VAL A 59 2.07 2.70 2.69
C VAL A 59 3.17 3.11 3.65
N SER A 60 4.39 3.27 3.11
CA SER A 60 5.56 3.73 3.84
C SER A 60 5.66 5.24 3.73
N LEU A 61 5.39 5.93 4.83
CA LEU A 61 5.38 7.38 4.96
C LEU A 61 6.77 7.91 5.35
N ARG A 62 7.13 9.09 4.85
CA ARG A 62 8.37 9.83 5.18
C ARG A 62 9.65 9.08 4.83
N GLY A 63 10.79 9.75 5.04
CA GLY A 63 12.11 9.12 4.90
C GLY A 63 12.44 8.65 3.48
N TRP A 64 11.78 9.21 2.46
CA TRP A 64 12.02 8.96 1.04
C TRP A 64 12.61 10.21 0.37
N GLY A 65 13.41 10.02 -0.68
CA GLY A 65 14.08 11.09 -1.41
C GLY A 65 15.51 11.36 -0.94
N ASP A 66 16.18 12.25 -1.65
CA ASP A 66 17.59 12.57 -1.41
C ASP A 66 17.79 13.29 -0.06
N GLY A 67 18.71 12.78 0.75
CA GLY A 67 19.02 13.34 2.08
C GLY A 67 17.96 13.07 3.15
N ALA A 68 16.94 12.26 2.86
CA ALA A 68 15.90 11.93 3.82
C ALA A 68 16.41 10.98 4.93
N ASP A 69 15.88 11.16 6.14
CA ASP A 69 16.14 10.24 7.25
C ASP A 69 15.37 8.94 7.04
N THR A 70 16.06 7.90 6.58
CA THR A 70 15.46 6.59 6.32
C THR A 70 14.96 5.90 7.59
N ALA A 71 15.45 6.28 8.78
CA ALA A 71 14.98 5.72 10.05
C ALA A 71 13.63 6.30 10.48
N ALA A 72 13.22 7.45 9.92
CA ALA A 72 11.92 8.08 10.18
C ALA A 72 10.76 7.45 9.39
N LYS A 73 11.04 6.43 8.56
CA LYS A 73 10.00 5.72 7.81
C LYS A 73 9.07 4.97 8.74
N GLU A 74 7.77 5.20 8.59
CA GLU A 74 6.71 4.48 9.27
C GLU A 74 5.78 3.89 8.23
N CYS A 75 5.40 2.61 8.38
CA CYS A 75 4.60 1.91 7.40
C CYS A 75 3.26 1.49 7.98
N VAL A 76 2.18 1.88 7.31
CA VAL A 76 0.82 1.44 7.62
C VAL A 76 0.44 0.34 6.64
N ALA A 77 -0.05 -0.78 7.18
CA ALA A 77 -0.63 -1.85 6.38
C ALA A 77 -2.13 -1.61 6.20
N LEU A 78 -2.58 -1.71 4.96
CA LEU A 78 -3.97 -1.57 4.57
C LEU A 78 -4.39 -2.76 3.72
N GLU A 79 -5.69 -2.89 3.57
CA GLU A 79 -6.31 -3.88 2.72
C GLU A 79 -7.47 -3.25 1.95
N TRP A 80 -7.45 -3.44 0.64
CA TRP A 80 -8.52 -3.08 -0.26
C TRP A 80 -9.36 -4.31 -0.63
N ARG A 81 -10.68 -4.16 -0.60
CA ARG A 81 -11.64 -5.20 -1.00
C ARG A 81 -12.85 -4.59 -1.70
N ASN A 82 -13.53 -5.39 -2.50
CA ASN A 82 -14.89 -5.06 -2.97
C ASN A 82 -15.90 -5.41 -1.87
N GLY A 83 -16.67 -4.43 -1.42
CA GLY A 83 -17.85 -4.63 -0.56
C GLY A 83 -19.15 -4.35 -1.32
N ASP A 84 -20.29 -4.49 -0.64
CA ASP A 84 -21.61 -4.29 -1.22
C ASP A 84 -21.83 -2.87 -1.78
N SER A 85 -21.16 -1.87 -1.19
CA SER A 85 -21.18 -0.47 -1.62
C SER A 85 -20.07 -0.12 -2.62
N GLY A 86 -19.31 -1.11 -3.08
CA GLY A 86 -18.14 -0.92 -3.95
C GLY A 86 -16.80 -1.09 -3.24
N PRO A 87 -15.68 -0.73 -3.91
CA PRO A 87 -14.34 -0.82 -3.37
C PRO A 87 -14.17 -0.01 -2.08
N GLY A 88 -13.48 -0.59 -1.09
CA GLY A 88 -13.16 0.08 0.16
C GLY A 88 -11.83 -0.38 0.73
N CYS A 89 -11.24 0.45 1.59
CA CYS A 89 -9.94 0.23 2.21
C CYS A 89 -10.05 0.28 3.74
N ARG A 90 -9.27 -0.54 4.44
CA ARG A 90 -9.15 -0.52 5.90
C ARG A 90 -7.70 -0.71 6.34
N VAL A 91 -7.36 -0.18 7.52
CA VAL A 91 -6.09 -0.50 8.17
C VAL A 91 -6.17 -1.91 8.76
N ILE A 92 -5.14 -2.71 8.50
CA ILE A 92 -4.94 -4.07 9.04
C ILE A 92 -3.69 -4.08 9.91
N ASP A 93 -3.46 -5.19 10.63
CA ASP A 93 -2.22 -5.32 11.38
C ASP A 93 -1.06 -5.68 10.44
N ALA A 94 0.04 -4.95 10.52
CA ALA A 94 1.19 -5.21 9.66
C ALA A 94 1.80 -6.61 9.85
N SER A 95 1.65 -7.20 11.04
CA SER A 95 2.12 -8.56 11.33
C SER A 95 1.40 -9.65 10.52
N GLU A 96 0.21 -9.35 9.98
CA GLU A 96 -0.58 -10.25 9.13
C GLU A 96 -0.13 -10.21 7.65
N THR A 97 0.87 -9.40 7.32
CA THR A 97 1.32 -9.18 5.94
C THR A 97 2.66 -9.83 5.63
N SER A 98 2.91 -10.09 4.34
CA SER A 98 4.20 -10.59 3.85
C SER A 98 5.36 -9.60 4.03
N TRP A 99 5.08 -8.35 4.43
CA TRP A 99 6.09 -7.30 4.61
C TRP A 99 6.40 -7.00 6.07
N ALA A 100 5.86 -7.76 7.02
CA ALA A 100 6.05 -7.53 8.46
C ALA A 100 7.54 -7.39 8.86
N SER A 101 8.45 -8.07 8.15
CA SER A 101 9.89 -8.05 8.38
C SER A 101 10.68 -7.19 7.39
N ASN A 102 10.01 -6.42 6.52
CA ASN A 102 10.67 -5.66 5.46
C ASN A 102 11.20 -4.31 5.98
N SER A 103 12.48 -4.27 6.30
CA SER A 103 13.16 -3.06 6.82
C SER A 103 13.20 -1.89 5.83
N ILE A 104 13.04 -2.13 4.52
CA ILE A 104 13.06 -1.06 3.50
C ILE A 104 11.85 -0.13 3.65
N LEU A 105 10.71 -0.66 4.11
CA LEU A 105 9.49 0.10 4.31
C LEU A 105 9.48 0.90 5.64
N GLY A 106 10.50 0.71 6.48
CA GLY A 106 10.61 1.35 7.78
C GLY A 106 9.94 0.55 8.90
N GLN A 107 9.55 1.25 9.96
CA GLN A 107 8.85 0.66 11.08
C GLN A 107 7.42 0.29 10.68
N MET A 108 7.15 -1.01 10.58
CA MET A 108 5.80 -1.52 10.39
C MET A 108 4.95 -1.27 11.65
N LEU A 109 3.89 -0.47 11.52
CA LEU A 109 3.01 -0.14 12.62
C LEU A 109 1.93 -1.22 12.80
N SER A 110 1.61 -1.54 14.05
CA SER A 110 0.41 -2.31 14.35
C SER A 110 -0.84 -1.50 13.98
N ARG A 111 -1.97 -2.18 13.80
CA ARG A 111 -3.25 -1.48 13.52
C ARG A 111 -3.57 -0.46 14.61
N GLU A 112 -3.34 -0.82 15.86
CA GLU A 112 -3.61 0.02 17.02
C GLU A 112 -2.72 1.27 17.03
N GLN A 113 -1.43 1.12 16.73
CA GLN A 113 -0.49 2.26 16.63
C GLN A 113 -0.87 3.21 15.50
N ALA A 114 -1.22 2.68 14.33
CA ALA A 114 -1.64 3.48 13.19
C ALA A 114 -2.94 4.24 13.46
N MET A 115 -3.91 3.60 14.13
CA MET A 115 -5.21 4.20 14.47
C MET A 115 -5.15 5.18 15.65
N ALA A 116 -4.21 5.00 16.58
CA ALA A 116 -4.00 5.90 17.72
C ALA A 116 -3.19 7.17 17.35
N SER A 117 -2.70 7.26 16.12
CA SER A 117 -1.93 8.38 15.58
C SER A 117 -2.56 8.91 14.30
N ASP A 118 -2.01 9.98 13.73
CA ASP A 118 -2.47 10.51 12.44
C ASP A 118 -2.06 9.65 11.24
N ARG A 119 -1.33 8.55 11.46
CA ARG A 119 -0.76 7.71 10.39
C ARG A 119 -1.81 7.00 9.57
N ALA A 120 -2.90 6.54 10.19
CA ALA A 120 -4.02 5.98 9.44
C ALA A 120 -4.60 7.02 8.46
N SER A 121 -4.84 8.25 8.92
CA SER A 121 -5.36 9.35 8.09
C SER A 121 -4.41 9.72 6.96
N GLU A 122 -3.10 9.81 7.24
CA GLU A 122 -2.08 10.06 6.21
C GLU A 122 -2.06 8.93 5.16
N ALA A 123 -2.10 7.67 5.60
CA ALA A 123 -2.12 6.52 4.71
C ALA A 123 -3.41 6.46 3.87
N PHE A 124 -4.55 6.86 4.43
CA PHE A 124 -5.80 6.97 3.67
C PHE A 124 -5.70 8.03 2.57
N ASN A 125 -5.19 9.22 2.87
CA ASN A 125 -5.01 10.25 1.84
C ASN A 125 -4.07 9.79 0.71
N VAL A 126 -3.01 9.05 1.06
CA VAL A 126 -2.11 8.44 0.06
C VAL A 126 -2.85 7.39 -0.77
N THR A 127 -3.60 6.50 -0.13
CA THR A 127 -4.30 5.42 -0.84
C THR A 127 -5.41 5.95 -1.75
N ASP A 128 -6.09 7.03 -1.36
CA ASP A 128 -7.08 7.71 -2.20
C ASP A 128 -6.44 8.28 -3.47
N ALA A 129 -5.24 8.86 -3.35
CA ALA A 129 -4.49 9.34 -4.51
C ALA A 129 -4.03 8.17 -5.41
N VAL A 130 -3.57 7.06 -4.82
CA VAL A 130 -3.21 5.84 -5.59
C VAL A 130 -4.44 5.29 -6.32
N TRP A 131 -5.60 5.25 -5.66
CA TRP A 131 -6.86 4.83 -6.28
C TRP A 131 -7.24 5.71 -7.47
N ALA A 132 -7.07 7.03 -7.35
CA ALA A 132 -7.42 7.98 -8.41
C ALA A 132 -6.43 7.97 -9.59
N CYS A 133 -5.16 7.61 -9.37
CA CYS A 133 -4.08 7.84 -10.34
C CYS A 133 -3.33 6.59 -10.81
N ASP A 134 -3.42 5.46 -10.10
CA ASP A 134 -2.81 4.19 -10.52
C ASP A 134 -3.89 3.14 -10.82
N GLU A 135 -4.20 2.98 -12.11
CA GLU A 135 -5.21 2.05 -12.60
C GLU A 135 -4.98 0.60 -12.18
N ARG A 136 -3.73 0.23 -11.85
CA ARG A 136 -3.36 -1.14 -11.44
C ARG A 136 -4.06 -1.55 -10.15
N LEU A 137 -4.39 -0.62 -9.26
CA LEU A 137 -5.16 -0.94 -8.05
C LEU A 137 -6.59 -1.35 -8.39
N SER A 138 -7.25 -0.62 -9.29
CA SER A 138 -8.60 -0.97 -9.75
C SER A 138 -8.62 -2.26 -10.57
N ARG A 139 -7.56 -2.54 -11.33
CA ARG A 139 -7.37 -3.80 -12.06
C ARG A 139 -7.16 -4.95 -11.09
N ALA A 140 -6.27 -4.78 -10.12
CA ALA A 140 -5.97 -5.78 -9.12
C ALA A 140 -7.22 -6.15 -8.31
N LEU A 141 -8.10 -5.19 -7.96
CA LEU A 141 -9.36 -5.52 -7.28
C LEU A 141 -10.39 -6.28 -8.12
N LYS A 142 -10.23 -6.34 -9.45
CA LYS A 142 -11.08 -7.17 -10.32
C LYS A 142 -10.50 -8.57 -10.54
N GLU A 143 -9.19 -8.71 -10.33
CA GLU A 143 -8.43 -9.95 -10.56
C GLU A 143 -8.09 -10.71 -9.28
N ALA A 144 -7.99 -9.98 -8.16
CA ALA A 144 -8.04 -10.51 -6.82
C ALA A 144 -9.35 -11.25 -6.76
#